data_AF-D2V8U6-F1
#
_entry.id   AF-D2V8U6-F1
#
_cell.length_a   1.000
_cell.length_b   1.000
_cell.length_c   1.000
_cell.angle_alpha   90.00
_cell.angle_beta   90.00
_cell.angle_gamma   90.00
#
_symmetry.space_group_name_H-M   'P 1'
#
loop_
_entity.id
_entity.type
_entity.pdbx_description
1 polymer ?
#
loop_
_entity_poly.entity_id
_entity_poly.type
_entity_poly.pdbx_seq_one_letter_code
_entity_poly.pdbx_strand_id
1 'polypeptide(L)'
;MAQHLPAEILFHIFTSFTSPDQYLNNLMLVCRDWYQTTNYEMFWLASLKRMMKQQILDCASETLENCITYAYPEYLVIKKNDILKERQHYVSSLKNREKILVVDMKPFTKRKETNDDIYGDSYKTKCIQFIRERRKRLIALEMAKLAITFEQPSLFQDKSEWTQIMKLIENNQFFDKKVVANLGIFNTSTTIFHIFIKQALIHQVIGEEEFFDTVASFFICDCGLNVSTYIEPLIESRKIRSFLKERNNSETFFEKYKNEVKSTAKSGVPAYLLKLIVSRVSMNNESHIEFVGKCVELFKSKKLIKFKESMVEPYTNIYMNALYPNWKNIELYLKDMKLMECNGFDHYEFIDSIIRKGVFFMNEDEHEDLIIELLQRAHQEFGLKLDVPLPMSLTDTRTTKTLKFLVENGVDINYLLPNGTSPLAQFIRHKSNIDAILYLIERGATIPPIETATTINKLDKLFDYISDIDESKFMSTLKILVEKFGPRFSGVAIENLSVVHLSMDNLFALLLLLKQSTHFNEDESTSLALTRFYCKWYNYNGINFDKKEEFRNFVENELGIQLIQAIIDESNIGGEIDEEDEEFLL
;
A
#
# COMPACT_ATOMS: atom_id res chain seq x y z
N MET A 1 -23.46 -51.70 -46.12
CA MET A 1 -22.58 -52.53 -45.26
C MET A 1 -22.72 -52.24 -43.75
N ALA A 2 -23.10 -51.03 -43.30
CA ALA A 2 -23.23 -50.73 -41.86
C ALA A 2 -24.46 -51.36 -41.14
N GLN A 3 -25.41 -51.96 -41.87
CA GLN A 3 -26.69 -52.45 -41.33
C GLN A 3 -26.59 -53.73 -40.47
N HIS A 4 -25.45 -54.42 -40.47
CA HIS A 4 -25.25 -55.67 -39.73
C HIS A 4 -24.26 -55.53 -38.57
N LEU A 5 -23.74 -54.34 -38.32
CA LEU A 5 -22.84 -54.11 -37.20
C LEU A 5 -23.67 -53.90 -35.92
N PRO A 6 -23.35 -54.60 -34.83
CA PRO A 6 -23.93 -54.34 -33.51
C PRO A 6 -23.78 -52.87 -33.12
N ALA A 7 -24.76 -52.35 -32.37
CA ALA A 7 -24.79 -50.94 -31.95
C ALA A 7 -23.50 -50.54 -31.21
N GLU A 8 -22.86 -51.46 -30.49
CA GLU A 8 -21.58 -51.21 -29.82
C GLU A 8 -20.42 -51.02 -30.80
N ILE A 9 -20.40 -51.77 -31.93
CA ILE A 9 -19.35 -51.66 -32.96
C ILE A 9 -19.53 -50.38 -33.76
N LEU A 10 -20.77 -50.00 -34.07
CA LEU A 10 -21.06 -48.70 -34.69
C LEU A 10 -20.63 -47.56 -33.76
N PHE A 11 -21.00 -47.61 -32.47
CA PHE A 11 -20.55 -46.63 -31.48
C PHE A 11 -19.01 -46.54 -31.44
N HIS A 12 -18.31 -47.68 -31.40
CA HIS A 12 -16.86 -47.69 -31.38
C HIS A 12 -16.24 -47.11 -32.65
N ILE A 13 -16.65 -47.56 -33.84
CA ILE A 13 -16.13 -47.09 -35.13
C ILE A 13 -16.36 -45.58 -35.30
N PHE A 14 -17.50 -45.06 -34.85
CA PHE A 14 -17.83 -43.66 -35.06
C PHE A 14 -17.25 -42.70 -34.01
N THR A 15 -17.11 -43.13 -32.75
CA THR A 15 -16.48 -42.31 -31.69
C THR A 15 -14.95 -42.23 -31.79
N SER A 16 -14.32 -43.14 -32.53
CA SER A 16 -12.85 -43.25 -32.58
C SER A 16 -12.19 -42.54 -33.77
N PHE A 17 -12.93 -42.14 -34.81
CA PHE A 17 -12.33 -41.65 -36.06
C PHE A 17 -12.86 -40.31 -36.60
N THR A 18 -13.78 -39.62 -35.93
CA THR A 18 -14.31 -38.33 -36.41
C THR A 18 -14.54 -37.32 -35.28
N SER A 19 -14.39 -36.03 -35.59
CA SER A 19 -14.77 -34.98 -34.63
C SER A 19 -16.28 -35.05 -34.36
N PRO A 20 -16.77 -34.67 -33.16
CA PRO A 20 -18.19 -34.75 -32.81
C PRO A 20 -19.13 -34.08 -33.83
N ASP A 21 -18.67 -33.03 -34.51
CA ASP A 21 -19.44 -32.28 -35.50
C ASP A 21 -19.49 -32.99 -36.86
N GLN A 22 -18.39 -33.61 -37.32
CA GLN A 22 -18.38 -34.44 -38.54
C GLN A 22 -19.18 -35.73 -38.35
N TYR A 23 -19.07 -36.33 -37.15
CA TYR A 23 -19.90 -37.46 -36.73
C TYR A 23 -21.39 -37.13 -36.84
N LEU A 24 -21.80 -36.00 -36.29
CA LEU A 24 -23.20 -35.58 -36.28
C LEU A 24 -23.73 -35.18 -37.66
N ASN A 25 -22.92 -34.61 -38.55
CA ASN A 25 -23.36 -34.25 -39.90
C ASN A 25 -23.49 -35.46 -40.82
N ASN A 26 -22.54 -36.40 -40.77
CA ASN A 26 -22.60 -37.61 -41.59
C ASN A 26 -23.74 -38.54 -41.16
N LEU A 27 -24.07 -38.58 -39.86
CA LEU A 27 -25.16 -39.37 -39.34
C LEU A 27 -26.54 -38.76 -39.68
N MET A 28 -26.69 -37.44 -39.61
CA MET A 28 -27.96 -36.76 -39.96
C MET A 28 -28.30 -36.89 -41.45
N LEU A 29 -27.30 -36.94 -42.32
CA LEU A 29 -27.49 -37.24 -43.75
C LEU A 29 -28.03 -38.66 -43.99
N VAL A 30 -27.66 -39.63 -43.15
CA VAL A 30 -28.17 -41.00 -43.21
C VAL A 30 -29.56 -41.14 -42.56
N CYS A 31 -29.85 -40.36 -41.51
CA CYS A 31 -31.11 -40.42 -40.79
C CYS A 31 -32.27 -39.66 -41.47
N ARG A 32 -31.98 -38.72 -42.39
CA ARG A 32 -32.98 -37.88 -43.08
C ARG A 32 -34.00 -38.68 -43.90
N ASP A 33 -33.67 -39.90 -44.34
CA ASP A 33 -34.53 -40.73 -45.19
C ASP A 33 -35.26 -41.86 -44.43
N TRP A 34 -35.17 -41.93 -43.10
CA TRP A 34 -35.74 -43.03 -42.31
C TRP A 34 -36.81 -42.58 -41.31
N TYR A 35 -38.02 -43.10 -41.50
CA TYR A 35 -39.17 -43.01 -40.58
C TYR A 35 -38.97 -43.76 -39.23
N GLN A 36 -37.72 -44.03 -38.83
CA GLN A 36 -37.30 -44.71 -37.59
C GLN A 36 -36.44 -43.82 -36.69
N THR A 37 -36.63 -42.49 -36.76
CA THR A 37 -35.99 -41.49 -35.89
C THR A 37 -36.13 -41.82 -34.38
N THR A 38 -37.21 -42.50 -33.97
CA THR A 38 -37.48 -42.85 -32.57
C THR A 38 -36.44 -43.78 -31.92
N ASN A 39 -35.92 -44.80 -32.61
CA ASN A 39 -34.98 -45.76 -31.99
C ASN A 39 -33.59 -45.16 -31.75
N TYR A 40 -33.09 -44.34 -32.69
CA TYR A 40 -31.81 -43.66 -32.53
C TYR A 40 -31.90 -42.52 -31.50
N GLU A 41 -33.01 -41.79 -31.45
CA GLU A 41 -33.26 -40.79 -30.40
C GLU A 41 -33.33 -41.42 -29.01
N MET A 42 -34.00 -42.58 -28.86
CA MET A 42 -34.01 -43.32 -27.61
C MET A 42 -32.60 -43.80 -27.21
N PHE A 43 -31.78 -44.24 -28.17
CA PHE A 43 -30.38 -44.60 -27.91
C PHE A 43 -29.57 -43.39 -27.40
N TRP A 44 -29.74 -42.21 -28.00
CA TRP A 44 -29.07 -40.98 -27.55
C TRP A 44 -29.53 -40.55 -26.17
N LEU A 45 -30.83 -40.61 -25.90
CA LEU A 45 -31.40 -40.30 -24.59
C LEU A 45 -30.89 -41.26 -23.51
N ALA A 46 -30.86 -42.57 -23.80
CA ALA A 46 -30.34 -43.58 -22.90
C ALA A 46 -28.84 -43.37 -22.62
N SER A 47 -28.06 -43.05 -23.67
CA SER A 47 -26.63 -42.77 -23.56
C SER A 47 -26.36 -41.51 -22.76
N LEU A 48 -27.05 -40.40 -23.05
CA LEU A 48 -26.94 -39.15 -22.30
C LEU A 48 -27.31 -39.36 -20.83
N LYS A 49 -28.42 -40.05 -20.56
CA LYS A 49 -28.85 -40.39 -19.20
C LYS A 49 -27.80 -41.22 -18.46
N ARG A 50 -27.24 -42.24 -19.12
CA ARG A 50 -26.15 -43.05 -18.54
C ARG A 50 -24.91 -42.21 -18.23
N MET A 51 -24.49 -41.35 -19.15
CA MET A 51 -23.34 -40.46 -18.93
C MET A 51 -23.58 -39.47 -17.79
N MET A 52 -24.79 -38.90 -17.68
CA MET A 52 -25.15 -37.99 -16.59
C MET A 52 -25.15 -38.70 -15.24
N LYS A 53 -25.72 -39.91 -15.16
CA LYS A 53 -25.69 -40.73 -13.94
C LYS A 53 -24.27 -41.10 -13.53
N GLN A 54 -23.44 -41.52 -14.47
CA GLN A 54 -22.03 -41.82 -14.20
C GLN A 54 -21.32 -40.57 -13.68
N GLN A 55 -21.52 -39.42 -14.31
CA GLN A 55 -20.90 -38.17 -13.86
C GLN A 55 -21.36 -37.77 -12.44
N ILE A 56 -22.63 -37.99 -12.10
CA ILE A 56 -23.14 -37.76 -10.73
C ILE A 56 -22.42 -38.66 -9.72
N LEU A 57 -22.17 -39.93 -10.08
CA LEU A 57 -21.42 -40.87 -9.25
C LEU A 57 -19.95 -40.46 -9.12
N ASP A 58 -19.30 -40.08 -10.23
CA ASP A 58 -17.90 -39.64 -10.24
C ASP A 58 -17.71 -38.37 -9.39
N CYS A 59 -18.67 -37.43 -9.42
CA CYS A 59 -18.63 -36.25 -8.55
C CYS A 59 -18.75 -36.61 -7.07
N ALA A 60 -19.36 -37.75 -6.72
CA ALA A 60 -19.43 -38.19 -5.33
C ALA A 60 -18.09 -38.76 -4.83
N SER A 61 -17.28 -39.35 -5.71
CA SER A 61 -15.95 -39.90 -5.39
C SER A 61 -14.79 -38.91 -5.60
N GLU A 62 -15.03 -37.77 -6.24
CA GLU A 62 -14.04 -36.73 -6.49
C GLU A 62 -13.40 -36.23 -5.17
N THR A 63 -12.08 -36.14 -5.12
CA THR A 63 -11.31 -35.88 -3.89
C THR A 63 -10.58 -34.54 -3.92
N LEU A 64 -11.03 -33.57 -4.72
CA LEU A 64 -10.35 -32.27 -4.81
C LEU A 64 -10.24 -31.57 -3.44
N GLU A 65 -11.20 -31.79 -2.54
CA GLU A 65 -11.11 -31.28 -1.16
C GLU A 65 -9.92 -31.86 -0.38
N ASN A 66 -9.44 -33.05 -0.74
CA ASN A 66 -8.27 -33.67 -0.13
C ASN A 66 -6.96 -33.04 -0.60
N CYS A 67 -6.97 -32.24 -1.67
CA CYS A 67 -5.82 -31.41 -2.04
C CYS A 67 -5.64 -30.22 -1.08
N ILE A 68 -6.65 -29.91 -0.26
CA ILE A 68 -6.60 -28.88 0.77
C ILE A 68 -6.30 -29.54 2.12
N THR A 69 -5.03 -29.78 2.42
CA THR A 69 -4.55 -30.33 3.70
C THR A 69 -3.66 -29.32 4.38
N TYR A 70 -4.22 -28.35 5.12
CA TYR A 70 -3.41 -27.28 5.71
C TYR A 70 -3.83 -26.86 7.10
N ALA A 71 -2.82 -26.40 7.85
CA ALA A 71 -2.92 -25.84 9.18
C ALA A 71 -3.49 -24.40 9.22
N TYR A 72 -3.54 -23.69 8.07
CA TYR A 72 -3.92 -22.27 8.02
C TYR A 72 -4.97 -21.97 6.92
N PRO A 73 -6.24 -22.31 7.15
CA PRO A 73 -7.32 -22.14 6.17
C PRO A 73 -7.61 -20.67 5.79
N GLU A 74 -7.16 -19.70 6.59
CA GLU A 74 -7.38 -18.27 6.37
C GLU A 74 -6.60 -17.69 5.18
N TYR A 75 -5.50 -18.33 4.76
CA TYR A 75 -4.66 -17.85 3.65
C TYR A 75 -4.95 -18.52 2.31
N LEU A 76 -5.90 -19.46 2.26
CA LEU A 76 -6.26 -20.14 1.02
C LEU A 76 -7.21 -19.27 0.19
N VAL A 77 -6.86 -19.03 -1.08
CA VAL A 77 -7.78 -18.36 -2.01
C VAL A 77 -8.92 -19.28 -2.37
N ILE A 78 -8.61 -20.57 -2.56
CA ILE A 78 -9.59 -21.60 -2.87
C ILE A 78 -9.96 -22.33 -1.57
N LYS A 79 -11.18 -22.11 -1.08
CA LYS A 79 -11.64 -22.75 0.15
C LYS A 79 -12.30 -24.09 -0.15
N LYS A 80 -12.16 -25.03 0.79
CA LYS A 80 -12.87 -26.33 0.74
C LYS A 80 -14.38 -26.18 0.52
N ASN A 81 -14.99 -25.17 1.15
CA ASN A 81 -16.41 -24.89 0.99
C ASN A 81 -16.78 -24.44 -0.43
N ASP A 82 -15.87 -23.78 -1.17
CA ASP A 82 -16.14 -23.35 -2.54
C ASP A 82 -16.15 -24.55 -3.50
N ILE A 83 -15.24 -25.52 -3.29
CA ILE A 83 -15.21 -26.80 -4.01
C ILE A 83 -16.50 -27.59 -3.75
N LEU A 84 -16.90 -27.72 -2.48
CA LEU A 84 -18.12 -28.44 -2.09
C LEU A 84 -19.37 -27.79 -2.70
N LYS A 85 -19.47 -26.45 -2.69
CA LYS A 85 -20.57 -25.71 -3.30
C LYS A 85 -20.61 -25.90 -4.81
N GLU A 86 -19.48 -25.78 -5.51
CA GLU A 86 -19.40 -26.04 -6.96
C GLU A 86 -19.94 -27.42 -7.30
N ARG A 87 -19.44 -28.45 -6.60
CA ARG A 87 -19.84 -29.84 -6.80
C ARG A 87 -21.34 -30.02 -6.58
N GLN A 88 -21.87 -29.48 -5.49
CA GLN A 88 -23.31 -29.54 -5.19
C GLN A 88 -24.13 -28.85 -6.28
N HIS A 89 -23.72 -27.67 -6.74
CA HIS A 89 -24.38 -26.96 -7.83
C HIS A 89 -24.33 -27.75 -9.14
N TYR A 90 -23.18 -28.30 -9.51
CA TYR A 90 -23.02 -29.11 -10.72
C TYR A 90 -23.88 -30.37 -10.67
N VAL A 91 -23.82 -31.14 -9.58
CA VAL A 91 -24.65 -32.33 -9.37
C VAL A 91 -26.14 -31.98 -9.41
N SER A 92 -26.54 -30.87 -8.79
CA SER A 92 -27.93 -30.40 -8.82
C SER A 92 -28.38 -30.02 -10.23
N SER A 93 -27.51 -29.35 -10.99
CA SER A 93 -27.73 -29.01 -12.40
C SER A 93 -27.89 -30.28 -13.27
N LEU A 94 -27.03 -31.29 -13.07
CA LEU A 94 -27.15 -32.58 -13.74
C LEU A 94 -28.45 -33.30 -13.39
N LYS A 95 -28.81 -33.38 -12.10
CA LYS A 95 -30.08 -33.98 -11.66
C LYS A 95 -31.29 -33.24 -12.25
N ASN A 96 -31.25 -31.91 -12.31
CA ASN A 96 -32.32 -31.13 -12.91
C ASN A 96 -32.45 -31.39 -14.42
N ARG A 97 -31.33 -31.41 -15.15
CA ARG A 97 -31.30 -31.77 -16.57
C ARG A 97 -31.77 -33.20 -16.81
N GLU A 98 -31.39 -34.15 -15.95
CA GLU A 98 -31.86 -35.54 -16.04
C GLU A 98 -33.38 -35.60 -15.85
N LYS A 99 -33.94 -34.87 -14.89
CA LYS A 99 -35.40 -34.77 -14.69
C LYS A 99 -36.11 -34.18 -15.90
N ILE A 100 -35.59 -33.11 -16.49
CA ILE A 100 -36.16 -32.49 -17.70
C ILE A 100 -36.17 -33.51 -18.85
N LEU A 101 -35.06 -34.22 -19.07
CA LEU A 101 -34.96 -35.26 -20.10
C LEU A 101 -35.95 -36.42 -19.86
N VAL A 102 -36.27 -36.73 -18.59
CA VAL A 102 -37.25 -37.76 -18.22
C VAL A 102 -38.70 -37.27 -18.38
N VAL A 103 -39.00 -36.02 -18.06
CA VAL A 103 -40.33 -35.41 -18.25
C VAL A 103 -40.65 -35.25 -19.74
N ASP A 104 -39.64 -34.97 -20.55
CA ASP A 104 -39.68 -34.99 -22.02
C ASP A 104 -39.65 -36.42 -22.59
N MET A 105 -40.13 -37.43 -21.85
CA MET A 105 -40.45 -38.78 -22.38
C MET A 105 -41.96 -39.03 -22.49
N LYS A 106 -42.82 -38.00 -22.36
CA LYS A 106 -44.25 -38.15 -22.69
C LYS A 106 -44.43 -38.57 -24.16
N PRO A 107 -45.37 -39.49 -24.47
CA PRO A 107 -45.68 -39.88 -25.85
C PRO A 107 -45.94 -38.65 -26.73
N PHE A 108 -45.40 -38.65 -27.95
CA PHE A 108 -45.48 -37.54 -28.92
C PHE A 108 -46.90 -36.97 -29.09
N THR A 109 -47.93 -37.79 -28.90
CA THR A 109 -49.35 -37.41 -29.03
C THR A 109 -49.81 -36.31 -28.06
N LYS A 110 -49.02 -35.95 -27.04
CA LYS A 110 -49.37 -34.89 -26.06
C LYS A 110 -48.52 -33.63 -26.14
N ARG A 111 -47.59 -33.51 -27.09
CA ARG A 111 -46.76 -32.29 -27.24
C ARG A 111 -47.35 -31.39 -28.32
N LYS A 112 -47.75 -30.17 -27.95
CA LYS A 112 -48.06 -29.08 -28.89
C LYS A 112 -46.76 -28.35 -29.26
N GLU A 113 -45.77 -29.09 -29.73
CA GLU A 113 -44.47 -28.51 -30.09
C GLU A 113 -44.28 -28.62 -31.60
N THR A 114 -43.69 -27.57 -32.18
CA THR A 114 -43.48 -27.39 -33.62
C THR A 114 -42.54 -28.47 -34.17
N ASN A 115 -42.63 -28.75 -35.48
CA ASN A 115 -41.83 -29.79 -36.15
C ASN A 115 -40.31 -29.72 -35.85
N ASP A 116 -39.75 -28.55 -35.50
CA ASP A 116 -38.33 -28.41 -35.15
C ASP A 116 -37.93 -29.11 -33.83
N ASP A 117 -38.87 -29.34 -32.90
CA ASP A 117 -38.64 -30.15 -31.69
C ASP A 117 -38.74 -31.66 -31.95
N ILE A 118 -39.32 -32.05 -33.10
CA ILE A 118 -39.63 -33.43 -33.48
C ILE A 118 -38.43 -34.13 -34.16
N TYR A 119 -37.49 -33.39 -34.74
CA TYR A 119 -36.39 -33.95 -35.55
C TYR A 119 -35.04 -34.11 -34.80
N GLY A 120 -35.05 -34.23 -33.47
CA GLY A 120 -33.85 -34.60 -32.71
C GLY A 120 -32.79 -33.49 -32.53
N ASP A 121 -32.91 -32.34 -33.20
CA ASP A 121 -31.95 -31.24 -33.09
C ASP A 121 -31.90 -30.61 -31.69
N SER A 122 -33.02 -30.57 -30.97
CA SER A 122 -33.07 -30.13 -29.55
C SER A 122 -32.26 -31.08 -28.64
N TYR A 123 -32.41 -32.40 -28.82
CA TYR A 123 -31.68 -33.40 -28.03
C TYR A 123 -30.19 -33.45 -28.40
N LYS A 124 -29.86 -33.39 -29.69
CA LYS A 124 -28.50 -33.25 -30.19
C LYS A 124 -27.82 -32.01 -29.58
N THR A 125 -28.49 -30.87 -29.59
CA THR A 125 -27.99 -29.62 -29.00
C THR A 125 -27.79 -29.75 -27.50
N LYS A 126 -28.74 -30.35 -26.76
CA LYS A 126 -28.61 -30.63 -25.32
C LYS A 126 -27.46 -31.60 -25.02
N CYS A 127 -27.26 -32.64 -25.83
CA CYS A 127 -26.14 -33.59 -25.72
C CYS A 127 -24.79 -32.89 -25.93
N ILE A 128 -24.65 -32.12 -27.02
CA ILE A 128 -23.44 -31.33 -27.31
C ILE A 128 -23.18 -30.37 -26.16
N GLN A 129 -24.21 -29.66 -25.69
CA GLN A 129 -24.09 -28.73 -24.57
C GLN A 129 -23.61 -29.45 -23.30
N PHE A 130 -24.19 -30.61 -22.95
CA PHE A 130 -23.72 -31.40 -21.80
C PHE A 130 -22.26 -31.81 -21.94
N ILE A 131 -21.84 -32.31 -23.10
CA ILE A 131 -20.44 -32.72 -23.35
C ILE A 131 -19.51 -31.51 -23.24
N ARG A 132 -19.88 -30.37 -23.82
CA ARG A 132 -19.11 -29.12 -23.74
C ARG A 132 -18.97 -28.64 -22.30
N GLU A 133 -20.07 -28.58 -21.54
CA GLU A 133 -20.05 -28.15 -20.14
C GLU A 133 -19.26 -29.12 -19.24
N ARG A 134 -19.38 -30.44 -19.48
CA ARG A 134 -18.57 -31.44 -18.78
C ARG A 134 -17.08 -31.23 -19.03
N ARG A 135 -16.68 -31.00 -20.28
CA ARG A 135 -15.27 -30.74 -20.64
C ARG A 135 -14.75 -29.44 -20.01
N LYS A 136 -15.53 -28.36 -20.08
CA LYS A 136 -15.19 -27.09 -19.42
C LYS A 136 -14.96 -27.27 -17.92
N ARG A 137 -15.84 -28.02 -17.24
CA ARG A 137 -15.68 -28.33 -15.81
C ARG A 137 -14.38 -29.09 -15.54
N LEU A 138 -14.07 -30.13 -16.32
CA LEU A 138 -12.84 -30.91 -16.14
C LEU A 138 -11.59 -30.03 -16.26
N ILE A 139 -11.55 -29.15 -17.27
CA ILE A 139 -10.43 -28.20 -17.45
C ILE A 139 -10.36 -27.22 -16.27
N ALA A 140 -11.49 -26.68 -15.83
CA ALA A 140 -11.55 -25.78 -14.68
C ALA A 140 -11.04 -26.43 -13.39
N LEU A 141 -11.39 -27.70 -13.15
CA LEU A 141 -10.94 -28.45 -11.98
C LEU A 141 -9.46 -28.80 -12.05
N GLU A 142 -8.93 -29.10 -13.23
CA GLU A 142 -7.49 -29.33 -13.43
C GLU A 142 -6.68 -28.06 -13.15
N MET A 143 -7.12 -26.90 -13.69
CA MET A 143 -6.52 -25.61 -13.37
C MET A 143 -6.62 -25.28 -11.88
N ALA A 144 -7.76 -25.55 -11.26
CA ALA A 144 -7.95 -25.33 -9.83
C ALA A 144 -7.02 -26.22 -8.99
N LYS A 145 -6.83 -27.49 -9.37
CA LYS A 145 -5.91 -28.40 -8.71
C LYS A 145 -4.48 -27.87 -8.75
N LEU A 146 -4.00 -27.45 -9.92
CA LEU A 146 -2.68 -26.84 -10.08
C LEU A 146 -2.55 -25.56 -9.24
N ALA A 147 -3.57 -24.71 -9.22
CA ALA A 147 -3.58 -23.50 -8.41
C ALA A 147 -3.58 -23.78 -6.90
N ILE A 148 -4.27 -24.83 -6.42
CA ILE A 148 -4.25 -25.26 -5.01
C ILE A 148 -2.86 -25.79 -4.62
N THR A 149 -2.18 -26.51 -5.51
CA THR A 149 -0.82 -27.01 -5.27
C THR A 149 0.16 -25.86 -5.08
N PHE A 150 0.00 -24.76 -5.81
CA PHE A 150 0.81 -23.55 -5.64
C PHE A 150 0.59 -22.85 -4.27
N GLU A 151 -0.55 -23.05 -3.61
CA GLU A 151 -0.81 -22.48 -2.27
C GLU A 151 -0.03 -23.20 -1.15
N GLN A 152 0.72 -24.27 -1.44
CA GLN A 152 1.50 -24.99 -0.43
C GLN A 152 2.66 -24.09 0.06
N PRO A 153 2.79 -23.81 1.37
CA PRO A 153 3.86 -22.97 1.92
C PRO A 153 5.28 -23.36 1.52
N SER A 154 5.53 -24.66 1.35
CA SER A 154 6.82 -25.19 0.92
C SER A 154 7.12 -24.99 -0.57
N LEU A 155 6.10 -24.68 -1.39
CA LEU A 155 6.19 -24.62 -2.85
C LEU A 155 6.00 -23.22 -3.43
N PHE A 156 5.89 -22.16 -2.61
CA PHE A 156 5.75 -20.78 -3.15
C PHE A 156 6.91 -20.31 -4.05
N GLN A 157 8.01 -21.07 -4.09
CA GLN A 157 9.13 -20.83 -5.01
C GLN A 157 8.99 -21.54 -6.35
N ASP A 158 8.18 -22.62 -6.43
CA ASP A 158 8.00 -23.35 -7.68
C ASP A 158 7.00 -22.61 -8.58
N LYS A 159 7.52 -22.06 -9.67
CA LYS A 159 6.73 -21.39 -10.73
C LYS A 159 6.14 -22.40 -11.72
N SER A 160 6.43 -23.69 -11.55
CA SER A 160 6.09 -24.74 -12.51
C SER A 160 4.59 -24.94 -12.64
N GLU A 161 3.80 -24.81 -11.57
CA GLU A 161 2.34 -25.03 -11.59
C GLU A 161 1.64 -24.01 -12.47
N TRP A 162 1.95 -22.73 -12.32
CA TRP A 162 1.40 -21.66 -13.15
C TRP A 162 1.91 -21.75 -14.60
N THR A 163 3.14 -22.22 -14.80
CA THR A 163 3.64 -22.55 -16.14
C THR A 163 2.86 -23.71 -16.77
N GLN A 164 2.48 -24.72 -15.97
CA GLN A 164 1.63 -25.83 -16.40
C GLN A 164 0.21 -25.34 -16.73
N ILE A 165 -0.38 -24.43 -15.93
CA ILE A 165 -1.67 -23.81 -16.23
C ILE A 165 -1.62 -23.08 -17.58
N MET A 166 -0.59 -22.26 -17.82
CA MET A 166 -0.44 -21.57 -19.11
C MET A 166 -0.31 -22.55 -20.28
N LYS A 167 0.48 -23.62 -20.13
CA LYS A 167 0.60 -24.69 -21.13
C LYS A 167 -0.72 -25.45 -21.35
N LEU A 168 -1.50 -25.68 -20.30
CA LEU A 168 -2.81 -26.32 -20.40
C LEU A 168 -3.80 -25.47 -21.21
N ILE A 169 -3.80 -24.16 -20.99
CA ILE A 169 -4.61 -23.20 -21.75
C ILE A 169 -4.14 -23.13 -23.20
N GLU A 170 -2.82 -23.03 -23.42
CA GLU A 170 -2.24 -22.89 -24.75
C GLU A 170 -2.43 -24.12 -25.63
N ASN A 171 -2.27 -25.32 -25.06
CA ASN A 171 -2.34 -26.57 -25.81
C ASN A 171 -3.74 -27.21 -25.78
N ASN A 172 -4.77 -26.47 -25.37
CA ASN A 172 -6.13 -27.02 -25.31
C ASN A 172 -6.65 -27.35 -26.71
N GLN A 173 -6.97 -28.62 -26.95
CA GLN A 173 -7.40 -29.09 -28.27
C GLN A 173 -8.87 -28.78 -28.60
N PHE A 174 -9.67 -28.38 -27.60
CA PHE A 174 -11.14 -28.31 -27.74
C PHE A 174 -11.70 -26.90 -27.73
N PHE A 175 -11.02 -25.96 -27.07
CA PHE A 175 -11.48 -24.59 -26.89
C PHE A 175 -10.33 -23.63 -27.17
N ASP A 176 -10.64 -22.47 -27.71
CA ASP A 176 -9.65 -21.41 -27.85
C ASP A 176 -9.15 -20.91 -26.48
N LYS A 177 -7.94 -20.31 -26.47
CA LYS A 177 -7.27 -19.82 -25.26
C LYS A 177 -8.17 -18.87 -24.46
N LYS A 178 -8.92 -18.00 -25.14
CA LYS A 178 -9.79 -16.99 -24.51
C LYS A 178 -10.95 -17.65 -23.76
N VAL A 179 -11.57 -18.67 -24.35
CA VAL A 179 -12.65 -19.43 -23.70
C VAL A 179 -12.13 -20.14 -22.47
N VAL A 180 -10.98 -20.82 -22.56
CA VAL A 180 -10.39 -21.55 -21.41
C VAL A 180 -10.01 -20.58 -20.28
N ALA A 181 -9.34 -19.47 -20.60
CA ALA A 181 -8.94 -18.46 -19.62
C ALA A 181 -10.13 -17.76 -18.93
N ASN A 182 -11.28 -17.68 -19.60
CA ASN A 182 -12.54 -17.13 -19.05
C ASN A 182 -13.41 -18.16 -18.33
N LEU A 183 -12.99 -19.43 -18.21
CA LEU A 183 -13.78 -20.41 -17.47
C LEU A 183 -13.91 -19.98 -16.01
N GLY A 184 -15.16 -19.92 -15.54
CA GLY A 184 -15.47 -19.75 -14.13
C GLY A 184 -15.01 -20.98 -13.34
N ILE A 185 -14.30 -20.74 -12.26
CA ILE A 185 -13.80 -21.71 -11.31
C ILE A 185 -14.60 -21.54 -10.01
N PHE A 186 -15.30 -22.60 -9.62
CA PHE A 186 -16.22 -22.70 -8.48
C PHE A 186 -17.47 -21.84 -8.55
N ASN A 187 -17.32 -20.53 -8.76
CA ASN A 187 -18.40 -19.62 -9.06
C ASN A 187 -18.27 -19.11 -10.51
N THR A 188 -19.38 -18.61 -11.07
CA THR A 188 -19.42 -18.22 -12.48
C THR A 188 -18.57 -16.99 -12.82
N SER A 189 -18.13 -16.21 -11.82
CA SER A 189 -17.41 -14.95 -12.02
C SER A 189 -15.90 -15.04 -11.76
N THR A 190 -15.42 -16.05 -11.04
CA THR A 190 -14.00 -16.17 -10.65
C THR A 190 -13.27 -17.01 -11.66
N THR A 191 -12.49 -16.39 -12.52
CA THR A 191 -11.61 -17.11 -13.46
C THR A 191 -10.30 -17.55 -12.79
N ILE A 192 -9.53 -18.40 -13.46
CA ILE A 192 -8.19 -18.79 -13.00
C ILE A 192 -7.26 -17.58 -12.77
N PHE A 193 -7.39 -16.53 -13.59
CA PHE A 193 -6.58 -15.33 -13.43
C PHE A 193 -6.98 -14.50 -12.20
N HIS A 194 -8.26 -14.52 -11.79
CA HIS A 194 -8.65 -13.93 -10.51
C HIS A 194 -8.00 -14.66 -9.33
N ILE A 195 -7.89 -15.98 -9.41
CA ILE A 195 -7.23 -16.81 -8.39
C ILE A 195 -5.76 -16.45 -8.32
N PHE A 196 -5.07 -16.36 -9.47
CA PHE A 196 -3.67 -15.92 -9.54
C PHE A 196 -3.44 -14.60 -8.81
N ILE A 197 -4.23 -13.56 -9.14
CA ILE A 197 -4.03 -12.23 -8.56
C ILE A 197 -4.31 -12.25 -7.05
N LYS A 198 -5.34 -12.96 -6.60
CA LYS A 198 -5.62 -13.13 -5.17
C LYS A 198 -4.49 -13.84 -4.44
N GLN A 199 -3.90 -14.88 -5.04
CA GLN A 199 -2.75 -15.59 -4.47
C GLN A 199 -1.56 -14.63 -4.37
N ALA A 200 -1.33 -13.81 -5.39
CA ALA A 200 -0.27 -12.80 -5.38
C ALA A 200 -0.45 -11.75 -4.26
N LEU A 201 -1.69 -11.34 -4.01
CA LEU A 201 -2.07 -10.39 -2.97
C LEU A 201 -1.89 -10.98 -1.57
N ILE A 202 -2.38 -12.20 -1.33
CA ILE A 202 -2.33 -12.84 -0.01
C ILE A 202 -0.90 -13.20 0.36
N HIS A 203 -0.18 -13.85 -0.55
CA HIS A 203 1.10 -14.43 -0.18
C HIS A 203 2.22 -13.41 -0.14
N GLN A 204 2.08 -12.24 -0.79
CA GLN A 204 3.14 -11.23 -1.00
C GLN A 204 4.47 -11.77 -1.62
N VAL A 205 4.65 -13.09 -1.70
CA VAL A 205 5.89 -13.84 -1.90
C VAL A 205 5.95 -14.50 -3.29
N ILE A 206 4.95 -14.34 -4.18
CA ILE A 206 5.15 -14.73 -5.59
C ILE A 206 6.38 -13.98 -6.11
N GLY A 207 7.47 -14.72 -6.29
CA GLY A 207 8.82 -14.32 -5.87
C GLY A 207 9.58 -13.38 -6.79
N GLU A 208 9.07 -13.02 -7.95
CA GLU A 208 9.70 -12.09 -8.88
C GLU A 208 8.60 -11.34 -9.63
N GLU A 209 8.70 -10.01 -9.70
CA GLU A 209 7.77 -9.18 -10.47
C GLU A 209 7.75 -9.59 -11.95
N GLU A 210 8.88 -10.07 -12.49
CA GLU A 210 8.96 -10.60 -13.86
C GLU A 210 8.05 -11.81 -14.09
N PHE A 211 7.93 -12.71 -13.10
CA PHE A 211 7.02 -13.84 -13.20
C PHE A 211 5.56 -13.38 -13.14
N PHE A 212 5.24 -12.41 -12.28
CA PHE A 212 3.91 -11.83 -12.22
C PHE A 212 3.53 -11.17 -13.56
N ASP A 213 4.44 -10.37 -14.11
CA ASP A 213 4.29 -9.73 -15.42
C ASP A 213 4.10 -10.77 -16.54
N THR A 214 4.83 -11.88 -16.49
CA THR A 214 4.71 -12.98 -17.47
C THR A 214 3.33 -13.61 -17.44
N VAL A 215 2.83 -14.00 -16.26
CA VAL A 215 1.50 -14.61 -16.12
C VAL A 215 0.41 -13.62 -16.47
N ALA A 216 0.50 -12.38 -15.99
CA ALA A 216 -0.47 -11.33 -16.32
C ALA A 216 -0.52 -11.07 -17.83
N SER A 217 0.64 -11.04 -18.49
CA SER A 217 0.74 -10.80 -19.94
C SER A 217 0.13 -11.94 -20.72
N PHE A 218 0.36 -13.19 -20.29
CA PHE A 218 -0.26 -14.35 -20.91
C PHE A 218 -1.79 -14.29 -20.86
N PHE A 219 -2.36 -13.96 -19.70
CA PHE A 219 -3.81 -13.89 -19.57
C PHE A 219 -4.41 -12.68 -20.32
N ILE A 220 -3.82 -11.50 -20.19
CA ILE A 220 -4.38 -10.30 -20.79
C ILE A 220 -4.10 -10.26 -22.29
N CYS A 221 -2.85 -10.39 -22.72
CA CYS A 221 -2.48 -10.25 -24.11
C CYS A 221 -2.76 -11.54 -24.88
N ASP A 222 -2.17 -12.66 -24.45
CA ASP A 222 -2.17 -13.89 -25.25
C ASP A 222 -3.55 -14.60 -25.22
N CYS A 223 -4.26 -14.57 -24.09
CA CYS A 223 -5.62 -15.10 -23.97
C CYS A 223 -6.70 -14.05 -24.30
N GLY A 224 -6.34 -12.79 -24.52
CA GLY A 224 -7.29 -11.75 -24.89
C GLY A 224 -8.32 -11.42 -23.80
N LEU A 225 -7.98 -11.56 -22.51
CA LEU A 225 -8.85 -11.15 -21.40
C LEU A 225 -8.97 -9.63 -21.28
N ASN A 226 -10.14 -9.13 -20.90
CA ASN A 226 -10.36 -7.69 -20.76
C ASN A 226 -9.58 -7.13 -19.57
N VAL A 227 -8.72 -6.14 -19.78
CA VAL A 227 -7.93 -5.48 -18.74
C VAL A 227 -8.83 -4.83 -17.69
N SER A 228 -9.94 -4.22 -18.10
CA SER A 228 -10.87 -3.52 -17.22
C SER A 228 -11.41 -4.38 -16.08
N THR A 229 -11.51 -5.70 -16.29
CA THR A 229 -11.98 -6.66 -15.27
C THR A 229 -10.94 -6.88 -14.17
N TYR A 230 -9.65 -6.70 -14.48
CA TYR A 230 -8.54 -7.06 -13.61
C TYR A 230 -7.73 -5.86 -13.14
N ILE A 231 -7.91 -4.67 -13.73
CA ILE A 231 -7.05 -3.51 -13.52
C ILE A 231 -6.90 -3.15 -12.04
N GLU A 232 -7.97 -3.18 -11.26
CA GLU A 232 -7.93 -2.89 -9.83
C GLU A 232 -7.10 -3.91 -9.03
N PRO A 233 -7.41 -5.22 -9.04
CA PRO A 233 -6.58 -6.24 -8.40
C PRO A 233 -5.11 -6.23 -8.86
N LEU A 234 -4.89 -5.94 -10.14
CA LEU A 234 -3.57 -5.83 -10.75
C LEU A 234 -2.76 -4.68 -10.14
N ILE A 235 -3.37 -3.50 -10.01
CA ILE A 235 -2.76 -2.34 -9.34
C ILE A 235 -2.54 -2.61 -7.84
N GLU A 236 -3.51 -3.23 -7.16
CA GLU A 236 -3.42 -3.56 -5.74
C GLU A 236 -2.24 -4.48 -5.42
N SER A 237 -1.86 -5.34 -6.36
CA SER A 237 -0.74 -6.26 -6.20
C SER A 237 0.60 -5.56 -6.00
N ARG A 238 0.75 -4.32 -6.48
CA ARG A 238 2.03 -3.58 -6.54
C ARG A 238 3.15 -4.29 -7.33
N LYS A 239 2.85 -5.39 -8.02
CA LYS A 239 3.85 -6.25 -8.68
C LYS A 239 4.02 -6.00 -10.17
N ILE A 240 3.14 -5.20 -10.79
CA ILE A 240 3.19 -4.96 -12.23
C ILE A 240 4.14 -3.81 -12.52
N ARG A 241 5.23 -4.12 -13.20
CA ARG A 241 6.16 -3.13 -13.74
C ARG A 241 5.93 -2.89 -15.24
N SER A 242 5.38 -3.88 -15.92
CA SER A 242 5.33 -3.93 -17.39
C SER A 242 4.13 -3.22 -18.05
N PHE A 243 3.40 -2.34 -17.36
CA PHE A 243 2.22 -1.67 -17.95
C PHE A 243 2.49 -1.02 -19.32
N LEU A 244 3.71 -0.52 -19.50
CA LEU A 244 4.16 0.15 -20.72
C LEU A 244 5.14 -0.65 -21.58
N LYS A 245 5.57 -1.86 -21.14
CA LYS A 245 6.59 -2.62 -21.88
C LYS A 245 5.95 -3.26 -23.11
N GLU A 246 6.42 -2.87 -24.29
CA GLU A 246 6.04 -3.53 -25.54
C GLU A 246 6.52 -4.98 -25.55
N ARG A 247 5.72 -5.90 -26.11
CA ARG A 247 6.06 -7.31 -26.24
C ARG A 247 5.87 -7.73 -27.69
N ASN A 248 6.93 -8.13 -28.39
CA ASN A 248 6.89 -8.86 -29.67
C ASN A 248 5.66 -8.57 -30.58
N ASN A 249 5.47 -7.30 -30.98
CA ASN A 249 4.36 -6.85 -31.86
C ASN A 249 2.94 -6.97 -31.27
N SER A 250 2.78 -7.14 -29.97
CA SER A 250 1.49 -7.06 -29.27
C SER A 250 1.30 -5.74 -28.56
N GLU A 251 0.03 -5.36 -28.42
CA GLU A 251 -0.39 -4.15 -27.72
C GLU A 251 0.02 -4.21 -26.23
N THR A 252 0.47 -3.09 -25.67
CA THR A 252 0.77 -2.98 -24.23
C THR A 252 -0.50 -3.12 -23.39
N PHE A 253 -0.36 -3.47 -22.11
CA PHE A 253 -1.49 -3.47 -21.17
C PHE A 253 -2.25 -2.14 -21.18
N PHE A 254 -1.51 -1.03 -21.21
CA PHE A 254 -2.11 0.29 -21.21
C PHE A 254 -2.89 0.58 -22.51
N GLU A 255 -2.33 0.28 -23.68
CA GLU A 255 -3.04 0.54 -24.95
C GLU A 255 -4.29 -0.35 -25.06
N LYS A 256 -4.22 -1.60 -24.59
CA LYS A 256 -5.39 -2.48 -24.51
C LYS A 256 -6.46 -1.92 -23.57
N TYR A 257 -6.07 -1.50 -22.36
CA TYR A 257 -6.98 -0.86 -21.40
C TYR A 257 -7.60 0.42 -21.97
N LYS A 258 -6.81 1.26 -22.63
CA LYS A 258 -7.25 2.48 -23.31
C LYS A 258 -8.27 2.18 -24.41
N ASN A 259 -8.07 1.13 -25.20
CA ASN A 259 -9.04 0.70 -26.22
C ASN A 259 -10.34 0.19 -25.60
N GLU A 260 -10.26 -0.59 -24.53
CA GLU A 260 -11.43 -1.04 -23.77
C GLU A 260 -12.21 0.15 -23.21
N VAL A 261 -11.55 1.09 -22.53
CA VAL A 261 -12.16 2.32 -22.01
C VAL A 261 -12.74 3.17 -23.14
N LYS A 262 -12.08 3.25 -24.30
CA LYS A 262 -12.61 3.95 -25.49
C LYS A 262 -13.89 3.30 -26.00
N SER A 263 -13.93 1.98 -26.07
CA SER A 263 -15.06 1.20 -26.58
C SER A 263 -16.30 1.24 -25.70
N THR A 264 -16.15 1.43 -24.38
CA THR A 264 -17.29 1.49 -23.47
C THR A 264 -18.00 2.83 -23.58
N ALA A 265 -19.19 2.81 -24.20
CA ALA A 265 -20.04 4.00 -24.36
C ALA A 265 -20.76 4.41 -23.05
N LYS A 266 -20.83 3.54 -22.04
CA LYS A 266 -21.70 3.70 -20.86
C LYS A 266 -21.06 3.42 -19.49
N SER A 267 -20.01 2.60 -19.38
CA SER A 267 -19.34 2.39 -18.10
C SER A 267 -18.25 3.46 -17.89
N GLY A 268 -18.50 4.37 -16.95
CA GLY A 268 -17.48 5.29 -16.48
C GLY A 268 -16.36 4.53 -15.78
N VAL A 269 -15.14 5.06 -15.86
CA VAL A 269 -14.03 4.62 -15.02
C VAL A 269 -14.39 4.92 -13.56
N PRO A 270 -14.23 3.97 -12.61
CA PRO A 270 -14.52 4.23 -11.20
C PRO A 270 -13.75 5.44 -10.68
N ALA A 271 -14.42 6.33 -9.96
CA ALA A 271 -13.84 7.59 -9.47
C ALA A 271 -12.58 7.37 -8.62
N TYR A 272 -12.52 6.28 -7.86
CA TYR A 272 -11.38 5.94 -7.01
C TYR A 272 -10.22 5.26 -7.76
N LEU A 273 -10.36 4.92 -9.04
CA LEU A 273 -9.32 4.18 -9.75
C LEU A 273 -8.03 4.98 -9.86
N LEU A 274 -8.10 6.29 -10.12
CA LEU A 274 -6.91 7.14 -10.15
C LEU A 274 -6.21 7.17 -8.79
N LYS A 275 -6.97 7.30 -7.69
CA LYS A 275 -6.44 7.17 -6.32
C LYS A 275 -5.71 5.83 -6.15
N LEU A 276 -6.32 4.74 -6.59
CA LEU A 276 -5.73 3.41 -6.47
C LEU A 276 -4.41 3.32 -7.25
N ILE A 277 -4.39 3.78 -8.50
CA ILE A 277 -3.18 3.84 -9.34
C ILE A 277 -2.07 4.60 -8.61
N VAL A 278 -2.33 5.84 -8.23
CA VAL A 278 -1.31 6.72 -7.65
C VAL A 278 -0.81 6.22 -6.29
N SER A 279 -1.67 5.64 -5.45
CA SER A 279 -1.29 5.15 -4.12
C SER A 279 -0.59 3.79 -4.10
N ARG A 280 -0.58 3.07 -5.22
CA ARG A 280 0.00 1.71 -5.31
C ARG A 280 1.18 1.61 -6.26
N VAL A 281 1.25 2.49 -7.26
CA VAL A 281 2.36 2.55 -8.20
C VAL A 281 3.57 3.24 -7.56
N SER A 282 4.76 2.70 -7.81
CA SER A 282 6.00 3.26 -7.25
C SER A 282 6.41 4.53 -7.99
N MET A 283 6.14 5.69 -7.38
CA MET A 283 6.33 7.01 -7.96
C MET A 283 7.80 7.48 -8.05
N ASN A 284 8.75 6.65 -7.60
CA ASN A 284 10.19 6.84 -7.81
C ASN A 284 10.69 6.29 -9.15
N ASN A 285 9.87 5.53 -9.88
CA ASN A 285 10.21 4.97 -11.18
C ASN A 285 9.61 5.82 -12.29
N GLU A 286 10.41 6.23 -13.27
CA GLU A 286 9.98 7.09 -14.37
C GLU A 286 8.90 6.45 -15.25
N SER A 287 8.99 5.14 -15.56
CA SER A 287 8.00 4.45 -16.38
C SER A 287 6.64 4.36 -15.69
N HIS A 288 6.66 4.32 -14.36
CA HIS A 288 5.46 4.35 -13.54
C HIS A 288 4.80 5.73 -13.57
N ILE A 289 5.57 6.81 -13.48
CA ILE A 289 5.05 8.19 -13.62
C ILE A 289 4.43 8.38 -15.01
N GLU A 290 5.10 7.89 -16.05
CA GLU A 290 4.57 7.92 -17.43
C GLU A 290 3.23 7.16 -17.53
N PHE A 291 3.13 5.98 -16.90
CA PHE A 291 1.89 5.21 -16.87
C PHE A 291 0.76 5.99 -16.18
N VAL A 292 1.03 6.63 -15.03
CA VAL A 292 0.04 7.47 -14.34
C VAL A 292 -0.37 8.65 -15.22
N GLY A 293 0.59 9.33 -15.87
CA GLY A 293 0.31 10.43 -16.81
C GLY A 293 -0.62 10.01 -17.94
N LYS A 294 -0.33 8.87 -18.59
CA LYS A 294 -1.21 8.32 -19.63
C LYS A 294 -2.60 7.97 -19.11
N CYS A 295 -2.73 7.47 -17.87
CA CYS A 295 -4.03 7.25 -17.23
C CYS A 295 -4.78 8.57 -17.00
N VAL A 296 -4.11 9.61 -16.52
CA VAL A 296 -4.69 10.95 -16.33
C VAL A 296 -5.20 11.51 -17.66
N GLU A 297 -4.42 11.43 -18.74
CA GLU A 297 -4.83 11.85 -20.07
C GLU A 297 -6.05 11.07 -20.58
N LEU A 298 -6.03 9.74 -20.42
CA LEU A 298 -7.16 8.88 -20.80
C LEU A 298 -8.44 9.29 -20.05
N PHE A 299 -8.36 9.50 -18.74
CA PHE A 299 -9.51 9.86 -17.91
C PHE A 299 -10.04 11.26 -18.22
N LYS A 300 -9.16 12.24 -18.51
CA LYS A 300 -9.55 13.56 -19.03
C LYS A 300 -10.28 13.46 -20.37
N SER A 301 -9.74 12.66 -21.30
CA SER A 301 -10.28 12.54 -22.67
C SER A 301 -11.70 11.98 -22.71
N LYS A 302 -12.07 11.15 -21.73
CA LYS A 302 -13.38 10.52 -21.64
C LYS A 302 -14.51 11.48 -21.25
N LYS A 303 -14.21 12.79 -21.14
CA LYS A 303 -15.15 13.81 -20.67
C LYS A 303 -15.90 13.27 -19.46
N LEU A 304 -15.17 12.67 -18.51
CA LEU A 304 -15.68 12.60 -17.16
C LEU A 304 -15.86 14.07 -16.81
N ILE A 305 -17.10 14.58 -16.93
CA ILE A 305 -17.48 16.00 -16.78
C ILE A 305 -16.98 16.56 -15.45
N LYS A 306 -16.49 15.68 -14.59
CA LYS A 306 -15.99 15.91 -13.25
C LYS A 306 -14.62 15.27 -13.01
N PHE A 307 -13.67 15.19 -13.96
CA PHE A 307 -12.38 14.53 -13.69
C PHE A 307 -11.73 15.08 -12.41
N LYS A 308 -11.64 16.41 -12.31
CA LYS A 308 -11.13 17.08 -11.12
C LYS A 308 -12.02 16.80 -9.90
N GLU A 309 -13.31 17.05 -10.00
CA GLU A 309 -14.25 17.00 -8.87
C GLU A 309 -14.54 15.57 -8.38
N SER A 310 -14.41 14.56 -9.24
CA SER A 310 -14.72 13.16 -8.89
C SER A 310 -13.47 12.31 -8.66
N MET A 311 -12.37 12.56 -9.37
CA MET A 311 -11.16 11.73 -9.26
C MET A 311 -10.00 12.42 -8.56
N VAL A 312 -9.88 13.75 -8.61
CA VAL A 312 -8.71 14.43 -8.02
C VAL A 312 -9.04 14.99 -6.63
N GLU A 313 -10.03 15.87 -6.57
CA GLU A 313 -10.36 16.65 -5.38
C GLU A 313 -10.70 15.80 -4.14
N PRO A 314 -11.50 14.71 -4.24
CA PRO A 314 -11.81 13.87 -3.08
C PRO A 314 -10.61 13.14 -2.47
N TYR A 315 -9.48 13.09 -3.18
CA TYR A 315 -8.31 12.32 -2.79
C TYR A 315 -7.02 13.17 -2.74
N THR A 316 -7.15 14.50 -2.69
CA THR A 316 -6.03 15.47 -2.67
C THR A 316 -4.95 15.07 -1.65
N ASN A 317 -5.32 14.75 -0.41
CA ASN A 317 -4.36 14.35 0.63
C ASN A 317 -3.63 13.02 0.32
N ILE A 318 -4.29 12.09 -0.38
CA ILE A 318 -3.69 10.82 -0.76
C ILE A 318 -2.64 11.07 -1.84
N TYR A 319 -2.92 11.99 -2.76
CA TYR A 319 -1.96 12.41 -3.77
C TYR A 319 -0.74 13.09 -3.12
N MET A 320 -0.94 14.07 -2.24
CA MET A 320 0.19 14.70 -1.52
C MET A 320 1.03 13.64 -0.78
N ASN A 321 0.39 12.68 -0.12
CA ASN A 321 1.07 11.57 0.55
C ASN A 321 1.74 10.55 -0.38
N ALA A 322 1.41 10.51 -1.67
CA ALA A 322 2.01 9.63 -2.68
C ALA A 322 3.11 10.32 -3.51
N LEU A 323 3.25 11.64 -3.39
CA LEU A 323 4.23 12.48 -4.10
C LEU A 323 5.66 11.93 -3.95
N TYR A 324 6.48 11.94 -4.98
CA TYR A 324 7.90 11.60 -4.85
C TYR A 324 8.73 12.81 -5.34
N PRO A 325 9.86 13.17 -4.70
CA PRO A 325 10.57 14.40 -5.02
C PRO A 325 11.35 14.25 -6.33
N ASN A 326 10.65 14.34 -7.46
CA ASN A 326 11.23 14.51 -8.78
C ASN A 326 10.32 15.40 -9.62
N TRP A 327 10.90 16.06 -10.62
CA TRP A 327 10.16 17.06 -11.38
C TRP A 327 8.97 16.47 -12.16
N LYS A 328 9.13 15.31 -12.79
CA LYS A 328 8.05 14.67 -13.56
C LYS A 328 6.83 14.35 -12.69
N ASN A 329 7.06 13.96 -11.45
CA ASN A 329 6.02 13.73 -10.46
C ASN A 329 5.32 15.03 -10.07
N ILE A 330 6.08 16.08 -9.74
CA ILE A 330 5.51 17.38 -9.39
C ILE A 330 4.70 17.96 -10.55
N GLU A 331 5.24 17.92 -11.77
CA GLU A 331 4.56 18.37 -12.98
C GLU A 331 3.24 17.60 -13.19
N LEU A 332 3.26 16.27 -13.10
CA LEU A 332 2.05 15.45 -13.19
C LEU A 332 0.95 15.92 -12.22
N TYR A 333 1.32 16.28 -10.99
CA TYR A 333 0.34 16.64 -9.96
C TYR A 333 -0.17 18.09 -10.14
N LEU A 334 0.74 19.04 -10.35
CA LEU A 334 0.40 20.45 -10.43
C LEU A 334 -0.21 20.82 -11.79
N LYS A 335 0.35 20.31 -12.89
CA LYS A 335 -0.09 20.62 -14.27
C LYS A 335 -1.20 19.68 -14.73
N ASP A 336 -0.96 18.37 -14.67
CA ASP A 336 -1.91 17.43 -15.27
C ASP A 336 -3.10 17.17 -14.35
N MET A 337 -2.88 16.94 -13.07
CA MET A 337 -3.98 16.74 -12.13
C MET A 337 -4.63 18.04 -11.65
N LYS A 338 -3.98 19.20 -11.89
CA LYS A 338 -4.45 20.53 -11.42
C LYS A 338 -4.69 20.56 -9.92
N LEU A 339 -3.80 19.91 -9.15
CA LEU A 339 -4.01 19.70 -7.71
C LEU A 339 -4.16 21.02 -6.94
N MET A 340 -3.43 22.07 -7.35
CA MET A 340 -3.52 23.41 -6.73
C MET A 340 -4.89 24.08 -6.86
N GLU A 341 -5.71 23.64 -7.81
CA GLU A 341 -7.04 24.20 -7.98
C GLU A 341 -8.10 23.46 -7.13
N CYS A 342 -7.72 22.43 -6.36
CA CYS A 342 -8.64 21.63 -5.54
C CYS A 342 -8.87 22.29 -4.16
N ASN A 343 -10.10 22.21 -3.63
CA ASN A 343 -10.47 22.86 -2.35
C ASN A 343 -9.70 22.33 -1.12
N GLY A 344 -9.07 21.17 -1.21
CA GLY A 344 -8.27 20.56 -0.15
C GLY A 344 -6.75 20.66 -0.36
N PHE A 345 -6.29 21.45 -1.34
CA PHE A 345 -4.86 21.60 -1.55
C PHE A 345 -4.25 22.51 -0.49
N ASP A 346 -3.23 22.00 0.18
CA ASP A 346 -2.48 22.72 1.20
C ASP A 346 -1.01 22.83 0.75
N HIS A 347 -0.57 24.08 0.56
CA HIS A 347 0.81 24.38 0.16
C HIS A 347 1.83 23.88 1.19
N TYR A 348 1.50 23.96 2.48
CA TYR A 348 2.36 23.49 3.56
C TYR A 348 2.53 21.97 3.47
N GLU A 349 1.44 21.21 3.39
CA GLU A 349 1.49 19.74 3.31
C GLU A 349 2.19 19.26 2.03
N PHE A 350 2.01 19.97 0.92
CA PHE A 350 2.70 19.65 -0.33
C PHE A 350 4.22 19.85 -0.20
N ILE A 351 4.65 20.99 0.34
CA ILE A 351 6.07 21.31 0.56
C ILE A 351 6.68 20.34 1.59
N ASP A 352 6.01 20.12 2.72
CA ASP A 352 6.47 19.21 3.77
C ASP A 352 6.62 17.78 3.22
N SER A 353 5.68 17.32 2.39
CA SER A 353 5.79 16.00 1.77
C SER A 353 6.96 15.89 0.78
N ILE A 354 7.31 16.96 0.05
CA ILE A 354 8.51 16.96 -0.82
C ILE A 354 9.76 16.80 0.05
N ILE A 355 9.90 17.64 1.08
CA ILE A 355 11.09 17.69 1.94
C ILE A 355 11.23 16.36 2.68
N ARG A 356 10.19 15.92 3.39
CA ARG A 356 10.18 14.67 4.17
C ARG A 356 10.61 13.46 3.35
N LYS A 357 10.15 13.38 2.10
CA LYS A 357 10.47 12.27 1.21
C LYS A 357 11.84 12.41 0.55
N GLY A 358 12.28 13.62 0.26
CA GLY A 358 13.65 13.84 -0.23
C GLY A 358 14.65 13.37 0.81
N VAL A 359 14.45 13.80 2.06
CA VAL A 359 15.24 13.38 3.22
C VAL A 359 15.21 11.85 3.46
N PHE A 360 14.08 11.18 3.18
CA PHE A 360 13.95 9.73 3.40
C PHE A 360 14.50 8.87 2.25
N PHE A 361 14.36 9.30 0.99
CA PHE A 361 14.64 8.44 -0.17
C PHE A 361 15.92 8.80 -0.94
N MET A 362 16.51 9.97 -0.71
CA MET A 362 17.69 10.43 -1.45
C MET A 362 18.96 10.28 -0.61
N ASN A 363 20.11 10.21 -1.29
CA ASN A 363 21.42 10.18 -0.64
C ASN A 363 21.71 11.50 0.09
N GLU A 364 22.52 11.43 1.15
CA GLU A 364 22.74 12.54 2.08
C GLU A 364 23.30 13.81 1.40
N ASP A 365 24.14 13.69 0.38
CA ASP A 365 24.92 14.81 -0.14
C ASP A 365 24.19 15.72 -1.15
N GLU A 366 23.14 15.24 -1.83
CA GLU A 366 22.57 15.95 -3.01
C GLU A 366 21.09 16.32 -2.88
N HIS A 367 20.40 15.83 -1.85
CA HIS A 367 18.95 15.97 -1.77
C HIS A 367 18.47 17.42 -1.55
N GLU A 368 19.21 18.24 -0.81
CA GLU A 368 18.82 19.63 -0.53
C GLU A 368 18.76 20.49 -1.80
N ASP A 369 19.80 20.44 -2.64
CA ASP A 369 19.88 21.28 -3.84
C ASP A 369 18.78 20.89 -4.83
N LEU A 370 18.48 19.59 -4.95
CA LEU A 370 17.37 19.10 -5.74
C LEU A 370 16.01 19.54 -5.17
N ILE A 371 15.78 19.43 -3.86
CA ILE A 371 14.53 19.89 -3.23
C ILE A 371 14.33 21.39 -3.51
N ILE A 372 15.37 22.20 -3.33
CA ILE A 372 15.33 23.64 -3.59
C ILE A 372 14.99 23.90 -5.06
N GLU A 373 15.65 23.22 -6.00
CA GLU A 373 15.35 23.33 -7.44
C GLU A 373 13.87 23.01 -7.73
N LEU A 374 13.36 21.91 -7.16
CA LEU A 374 11.97 21.48 -7.35
C LEU A 374 10.98 22.52 -6.80
N LEU A 375 11.23 23.07 -5.61
CA LEU A 375 10.38 24.09 -4.99
C LEU A 375 10.43 25.41 -5.75
N GLN A 376 11.61 25.88 -6.14
CA GLN A 376 11.79 27.08 -6.97
C GLN A 376 11.04 26.97 -8.28
N ARG A 377 11.18 25.82 -8.96
CA ARG A 377 10.54 25.58 -10.24
C ARG A 377 9.02 25.47 -10.10
N ALA A 378 8.52 24.79 -9.06
CA ALA A 378 7.08 24.70 -8.78
C ALA A 378 6.47 26.07 -8.44
N HIS A 379 7.22 26.92 -7.72
CA HIS A 379 6.83 28.31 -7.46
C HIS A 379 6.73 29.12 -8.75
N GLN A 380 7.75 29.07 -9.60
CA GLN A 380 7.82 29.84 -10.85
C GLN A 380 6.79 29.39 -11.89
N GLU A 381 6.61 28.09 -12.09
CA GLU A 381 5.74 27.56 -13.15
C GLU A 381 4.27 27.47 -12.75
N PHE A 382 3.97 27.20 -11.47
CA PHE A 382 2.61 26.91 -11.01
C PHE A 382 2.11 27.84 -9.91
N GLY A 383 2.93 28.76 -9.41
CA GLY A 383 2.56 29.67 -8.33
C GLY A 383 2.48 28.99 -6.97
N LEU A 384 3.25 27.92 -6.73
CA LEU A 384 3.35 27.30 -5.41
C LEU A 384 3.81 28.35 -4.39
N LYS A 385 2.95 28.65 -3.41
CA LYS A 385 3.27 29.56 -2.31
C LYS A 385 4.38 28.99 -1.44
N LEU A 386 5.44 29.76 -1.27
CA LEU A 386 6.56 29.44 -0.38
C LEU A 386 6.46 30.16 0.96
N ASP A 387 5.58 31.15 1.08
CA ASP A 387 5.21 31.87 2.32
C ASP A 387 4.27 31.04 3.22
N VAL A 388 4.62 29.77 3.41
CA VAL A 388 3.92 28.82 4.28
C VAL A 388 4.54 28.81 5.68
N PRO A 389 3.89 28.25 6.70
CA PRO A 389 4.56 27.92 7.96
C PRO A 389 5.79 27.04 7.74
N LEU A 390 6.80 27.11 8.63
CA LEU A 390 7.99 26.26 8.54
C LEU A 390 7.61 24.76 8.54
N PRO A 391 7.91 24.01 7.45
CA PRO A 391 7.66 22.58 7.39
C PRO A 391 8.37 21.81 8.50
N MET A 392 7.64 20.90 9.14
CA MET A 392 8.15 20.05 10.21
C MET A 392 9.30 19.15 9.77
N SER A 393 9.27 18.72 8.51
CA SER A 393 10.34 17.94 7.91
C SER A 393 11.70 18.65 7.85
N LEU A 394 11.75 19.97 8.04
CA LEU A 394 13.01 20.71 8.16
C LEU A 394 13.73 20.53 9.50
N THR A 395 13.13 19.84 10.46
CA THR A 395 13.81 19.57 11.74
C THR A 395 14.89 18.48 11.59
N ASP A 396 14.96 17.80 10.46
CA ASP A 396 16.05 16.87 10.15
C ASP A 396 17.37 17.64 9.97
N THR A 397 18.45 17.12 10.53
CA THR A 397 19.78 17.75 10.53
C THR A 397 20.33 18.02 9.13
N ARG A 398 19.80 17.33 8.12
CA ARG A 398 20.23 17.37 6.72
C ARG A 398 19.51 18.40 5.85
N THR A 399 18.70 19.29 6.43
CA THR A 399 17.82 20.22 5.66
C THR A 399 18.14 21.71 5.83
N THR A 400 19.41 22.03 6.15
CA THR A 400 19.80 23.39 6.54
C THR A 400 19.74 24.37 5.37
N LYS A 401 20.13 23.97 4.15
CA LYS A 401 20.03 24.85 2.97
C LYS A 401 18.57 25.10 2.60
N THR A 402 17.73 24.07 2.68
CA THR A 402 16.29 24.11 2.38
C THR A 402 15.57 25.04 3.35
N LEU A 403 15.93 24.98 4.63
CA LEU A 403 15.47 25.95 5.64
C LEU A 403 15.84 27.38 5.25
N LYS A 404 17.11 27.64 4.95
CA LYS A 404 17.58 28.99 4.58
C LYS A 404 16.81 29.53 3.38
N PHE A 405 16.69 28.70 2.34
CA PHE A 405 15.93 29.02 1.13
C PHE A 405 14.47 29.40 1.45
N LEU A 406 13.76 28.61 2.25
CA LEU A 406 12.36 28.89 2.59
C LEU A 406 12.20 30.18 3.42
N VAL A 407 13.07 30.40 4.41
CA VAL A 407 13.07 31.64 5.20
C VAL A 407 13.32 32.87 4.33
N GLU A 408 14.23 32.77 3.36
CA GLU A 408 14.50 33.85 2.39
C GLU A 408 13.33 34.12 1.44
N ASN A 409 12.42 33.16 1.28
CA ASN A 409 11.18 33.30 0.50
C ASN A 409 9.96 33.72 1.35
N GLY A 410 10.18 34.24 2.56
CA GLY A 410 9.14 34.90 3.34
C GLY A 410 8.32 33.97 4.24
N VAL A 411 8.80 32.76 4.54
CA VAL A 411 8.21 31.90 5.57
C VAL A 411 8.15 32.64 6.91
N ASP A 412 6.99 32.58 7.58
CA ASP A 412 6.85 33.07 8.94
C ASP A 412 7.51 32.09 9.93
N ILE A 413 8.72 32.46 10.36
CA ILE A 413 9.53 31.70 11.33
C ILE A 413 8.90 31.60 12.72
N ASN A 414 7.85 32.38 13.01
CA ASN A 414 7.15 32.40 14.29
C ASN A 414 5.74 31.80 14.21
N TYR A 415 5.32 31.29 13.06
CA TYR A 415 4.02 30.64 12.92
C TYR A 415 3.93 29.41 13.83
N LEU A 416 2.99 29.44 14.77
CA LEU A 416 2.82 28.35 15.72
C LEU A 416 2.18 27.13 15.04
N LEU A 417 2.72 25.96 15.32
CA LEU A 417 2.15 24.68 14.91
C LEU A 417 0.74 24.49 15.53
N PRO A 418 -0.09 23.56 15.03
CA PRO A 418 -1.44 23.31 15.57
C PRO A 418 -1.49 23.00 17.07
N ASN A 419 -0.38 22.54 17.66
CA ASN A 419 -0.22 22.28 19.10
C ASN A 419 0.33 23.49 19.89
N GLY A 420 0.42 24.67 19.26
CA GLY A 420 0.99 25.89 19.85
C GLY A 420 2.51 25.92 19.93
N THR A 421 3.23 24.93 19.38
CA THR A 421 4.69 24.89 19.42
C THR A 421 5.30 25.84 18.39
N SER A 422 6.25 26.68 18.82
CA SER A 422 7.00 27.53 17.90
C SER A 422 7.97 26.70 17.06
N PRO A 423 8.26 27.13 15.82
CA PRO A 423 9.23 26.43 14.98
C PRO A 423 10.60 26.29 15.67
N LEU A 424 11.10 27.35 16.31
CA LEU A 424 12.37 27.30 17.05
C LEU A 424 12.38 26.21 18.13
N ALA A 425 11.34 26.14 18.96
CA ALA A 425 11.21 25.10 19.98
C ALA A 425 11.16 23.69 19.37
N GLN A 426 10.56 23.54 18.19
CA GLN A 426 10.53 22.25 17.50
C GLN A 426 11.91 21.82 16.99
N PHE A 427 12.70 22.72 16.41
CA PHE A 427 14.07 22.44 15.95
C PHE A 427 14.96 22.00 17.10
N ILE A 428 14.88 22.70 18.22
CA ILE A 428 15.54 22.32 19.48
C ILE A 428 15.12 20.90 19.88
N ARG A 429 13.81 20.63 19.99
CA ARG A 429 13.29 19.34 20.44
C ARG A 429 13.75 18.17 19.58
N HIS A 430 13.82 18.36 18.26
CA HIS A 430 14.17 17.31 17.30
C HIS A 430 15.66 17.08 17.12
N LYS A 431 16.45 17.77 17.92
CA LYS A 431 17.89 17.70 17.83
C LYS A 431 18.45 18.16 16.48
N SER A 432 17.82 19.18 15.87
CA SER A 432 18.20 19.69 14.56
C SER A 432 19.63 20.24 14.52
N ASN A 433 20.15 20.47 13.32
CA ASN A 433 21.48 21.05 13.16
C ASN A 433 21.57 22.40 13.91
N ILE A 434 22.61 22.57 14.71
CA ILE A 434 22.87 23.80 15.46
C ILE A 434 22.92 25.02 14.55
N ASP A 435 23.44 24.89 13.34
CA ASP A 435 23.53 25.96 12.36
C ASP A 435 22.12 26.41 11.92
N ALA A 436 21.16 25.49 11.87
CA ALA A 436 19.76 25.79 11.58
C ALA A 436 19.10 26.54 12.76
N ILE A 437 19.36 26.12 14.00
CA ILE A 437 18.85 26.79 15.21
C ILE A 437 19.41 28.21 15.29
N LEU A 438 20.72 28.38 15.16
CA LEU A 438 21.38 29.68 15.16
C LEU A 438 20.84 30.59 14.06
N TYR A 439 20.72 30.05 12.84
CA TYR A 439 20.13 30.79 11.73
C TYR A 439 18.70 31.27 12.02
N LEU A 440 17.84 30.43 12.60
CA LEU A 440 16.49 30.84 12.99
C LEU A 440 16.51 31.99 14.01
N ILE A 441 17.38 31.91 15.01
CA ILE A 441 17.53 32.96 16.03
C ILE A 441 18.03 34.28 15.41
N GLU A 442 19.02 34.20 14.52
CA GLU A 442 19.54 35.36 13.78
C GLU A 442 18.46 36.02 12.92
N ARG A 443 17.55 35.21 12.35
CA ARG A 443 16.39 35.68 11.58
C ARG A 443 15.22 36.18 12.45
N GLY A 444 15.34 36.12 13.77
CA GLY A 444 14.35 36.65 14.71
C GLY A 444 13.27 35.66 15.14
N ALA A 445 13.55 34.36 15.07
CA ALA A 445 12.65 33.36 15.63
C ALA A 445 12.54 33.53 17.15
N THR A 446 11.35 33.34 17.69
CA THR A 446 11.01 33.55 19.10
C THR A 446 10.32 32.33 19.68
N ILE A 447 10.36 32.23 21.01
CA ILE A 447 9.63 31.21 21.77
C ILE A 447 8.38 31.87 22.40
N PRO A 448 7.18 31.29 22.37
CA PRO A 448 6.01 31.89 23.01
C PRO A 448 6.16 31.98 24.55
N PRO A 449 5.45 32.91 25.23
CA PRO A 449 5.45 33.01 26.69
C PRO A 449 4.99 31.73 27.39
N ILE A 450 5.53 31.48 28.58
CA ILE A 450 5.30 30.27 29.41
C ILE A 450 3.79 30.02 29.68
N GLU A 451 3.00 31.08 29.84
CA GLU A 451 1.56 30.98 30.13
C GLU A 451 0.73 30.45 28.94
N THR A 452 1.24 30.61 27.73
CA THR A 452 0.62 30.15 26.47
C THR A 452 1.28 28.90 25.91
N ALA A 453 2.44 28.55 26.46
CA ALA A 453 3.21 27.37 26.11
C ALA A 453 2.46 26.11 26.57
N THR A 454 2.17 25.20 25.64
CA THR A 454 1.87 23.81 26.02
C THR A 454 3.06 23.27 26.82
N THR A 455 2.88 22.23 27.65
CA THR A 455 3.94 21.62 28.49
C THR A 455 5.23 21.26 27.71
N ILE A 456 5.15 21.20 26.38
CA ILE A 456 6.20 20.91 25.41
C ILE A 456 7.09 22.13 25.09
N ASN A 457 6.60 23.36 25.28
CA ASN A 457 7.30 24.61 24.97
C ASN A 457 8.09 25.19 26.16
N LYS A 458 8.23 24.44 27.26
CA LYS A 458 9.04 24.88 28.40
C LYS A 458 10.51 24.91 28.00
N LEU A 459 11.15 26.07 28.14
CA LEU A 459 12.59 26.25 27.92
C LEU A 459 13.43 25.27 28.74
N ASP A 460 12.90 24.69 29.81
CA ASP A 460 13.60 23.75 30.67
C ASP A 460 14.17 22.53 29.89
N LYS A 461 13.48 22.05 28.85
CA LYS A 461 13.95 20.94 27.99
C LYS A 461 14.97 21.35 26.91
N LEU A 462 15.17 22.66 26.70
CA LEU A 462 16.19 23.20 25.81
C LEU A 462 17.58 22.80 26.30
N PHE A 463 17.78 22.86 27.62
CA PHE A 463 19.07 22.58 28.24
C PHE A 463 19.46 21.10 28.14
N ASP A 464 18.51 20.19 28.40
CA ASP A 464 18.69 18.75 28.19
C ASP A 464 19.10 18.40 26.76
N TYR A 465 18.53 19.12 25.78
CA TYR A 465 18.91 18.89 24.40
C TYR A 465 20.33 19.41 24.13
N ILE A 466 20.61 20.64 24.53
CA ILE A 466 21.91 21.25 24.21
C ILE A 466 23.02 20.45 24.92
N SER A 467 22.81 19.92 26.13
CA SER A 467 23.83 19.14 26.84
C SER A 467 24.30 17.88 26.09
N ASP A 468 23.53 17.39 25.14
CA ASP A 468 23.89 16.24 24.29
C ASP A 468 24.69 16.65 23.03
N ILE A 469 24.86 17.95 22.79
CA ILE A 469 25.63 18.50 21.66
C ILE A 469 27.11 18.52 22.04
N ASP A 470 27.98 18.43 21.04
CA ASP A 470 29.42 18.70 21.17
C ASP A 470 29.65 19.95 22.04
N GLU A 471 30.38 19.76 23.15
CA GLU A 471 30.68 20.77 24.16
C GLU A 471 31.24 22.06 23.55
N SER A 472 31.96 21.95 22.42
CA SER A 472 32.51 23.11 21.70
C SER A 472 31.45 24.03 21.09
N LYS A 473 30.27 23.50 20.74
CA LYS A 473 29.13 24.26 20.18
C LYS A 473 28.04 24.56 21.21
N PHE A 474 28.05 23.82 22.33
CA PHE A 474 27.14 23.99 23.46
C PHE A 474 27.13 25.44 23.97
N MET A 475 28.29 25.94 24.40
CA MET A 475 28.39 27.23 25.08
C MET A 475 28.11 28.42 24.17
N SER A 476 28.55 28.37 22.92
CA SER A 476 28.31 29.45 21.96
C SER A 476 26.82 29.58 21.62
N THR A 477 26.13 28.46 21.48
CA THR A 477 24.68 28.44 21.20
C THR A 477 23.88 28.87 22.41
N LEU A 478 24.19 28.33 23.59
CA LEU A 478 23.55 28.78 24.82
C LEU A 478 23.75 30.25 25.09
N LYS A 479 24.94 30.76 24.79
CA LYS A 479 25.21 32.18 24.95
C LYS A 479 24.23 33.03 24.16
N ILE A 480 24.03 32.69 22.88
CA ILE A 480 23.08 33.38 22.00
C ILE A 480 21.64 33.21 22.51
N LEU A 481 21.26 32.01 22.94
CA LEU A 481 19.91 31.73 23.47
C LEU A 481 19.61 32.55 24.72
N VAL A 482 20.55 32.61 25.67
CA VAL A 482 20.39 33.36 26.92
C VAL A 482 20.47 34.87 26.66
N GLU A 483 21.30 35.34 25.75
CA GLU A 483 21.30 36.76 25.33
C GLU A 483 19.96 37.17 24.70
N LYS A 484 19.32 36.28 23.93
CA LYS A 484 18.06 36.57 23.21
C LYS A 484 16.81 36.33 24.05
N PHE A 485 16.83 35.31 24.91
CA PHE A 485 15.66 34.81 25.64
C PHE A 485 15.85 34.79 27.15
N GLY A 486 16.96 35.33 27.67
CA GLY A 486 17.33 35.43 29.09
C GLY A 486 16.14 35.62 30.03
N PRO A 487 15.35 36.69 29.89
CA PRO A 487 14.23 36.98 30.79
C PRO A 487 13.14 35.89 30.87
N ARG A 488 13.18 34.89 29.99
CA ARG A 488 12.23 33.77 29.92
C ARG A 488 12.75 32.49 30.55
N PHE A 489 14.01 32.44 30.95
CA PHE A 489 14.54 31.36 31.76
C PHE A 489 14.16 31.61 33.23
N SER A 490 13.38 30.71 33.82
CA SER A 490 13.07 30.71 35.26
C SER A 490 14.09 29.87 36.03
N GLY A 491 14.13 29.99 37.36
CA GLY A 491 14.97 29.15 38.21
C GLY A 491 14.72 27.64 38.02
N VAL A 492 13.50 27.25 37.62
CA VAL A 492 13.12 25.86 37.29
C VAL A 492 13.90 25.29 36.10
N ALA A 493 14.36 26.13 35.17
CA ALA A 493 15.16 25.67 34.04
C ALA A 493 16.54 25.14 34.50
N ILE A 494 17.03 25.59 35.66
CA ILE A 494 18.29 25.15 36.26
C ILE A 494 18.14 23.80 36.96
N GLU A 495 16.99 23.53 37.59
CA GLU A 495 16.74 22.24 38.23
C GLU A 495 16.81 21.07 37.24
N ASN A 496 16.44 21.36 35.99
CA ASN A 496 16.41 20.41 34.90
C ASN A 496 17.66 20.48 34.01
N LEU A 497 18.66 21.31 34.32
CA LEU A 497 19.93 21.25 33.61
C LEU A 497 20.56 19.88 33.91
N SER A 498 20.57 18.96 32.94
CA SER A 498 21.38 17.75 33.00
C SER A 498 22.87 18.12 32.92
N VAL A 499 23.45 18.52 34.06
CA VAL A 499 24.86 18.98 34.13
C VAL A 499 25.87 17.83 34.00
N VAL A 500 25.40 16.60 33.78
CA VAL A 500 26.26 15.41 33.60
C VAL A 500 27.28 15.57 32.47
N HIS A 501 27.01 16.47 31.52
CA HIS A 501 27.82 16.65 30.31
C HIS A 501 28.57 17.99 30.23
N LEU A 502 28.53 18.83 31.27
CA LEU A 502 29.22 20.12 31.27
C LEU A 502 30.47 20.10 32.12
N SER A 503 31.58 20.61 31.57
CA SER A 503 32.70 21.02 32.39
C SER A 503 32.30 22.13 33.38
N MET A 504 33.00 22.16 34.51
CA MET A 504 32.80 23.17 35.56
C MET A 504 32.88 24.60 35.02
N ASP A 505 33.87 24.86 34.17
CA ASP A 505 34.07 26.18 33.56
C ASP A 505 32.86 26.60 32.71
N ASN A 506 32.27 25.65 31.98
CA ASN A 506 31.08 25.89 31.16
C ASN A 506 29.83 26.12 32.01
N LEU A 507 29.67 25.36 33.11
CA LEU A 507 28.60 25.58 34.08
C LEU A 507 28.70 26.97 34.72
N PHE A 508 29.90 27.36 35.17
CA PHE A 508 30.14 28.68 35.74
C PHE A 508 29.86 29.80 34.74
N ALA A 509 30.36 29.67 33.51
CA ALA A 509 30.08 30.62 32.46
C ALA A 509 28.57 30.75 32.17
N LEU A 510 27.82 29.63 32.17
CA LEU A 510 26.38 29.63 31.97
C LEU A 510 25.65 30.36 33.11
N LEU A 511 25.99 30.06 34.36
CA LEU A 511 25.35 30.68 35.51
C LEU A 511 25.62 32.18 35.59
N LEU A 512 26.83 32.62 35.26
CA LEU A 512 27.14 34.05 35.13
C LEU A 512 26.32 34.71 34.03
N LEU A 513 26.14 34.03 32.90
CA LEU A 513 25.35 34.54 31.80
C LEU A 513 23.87 34.65 32.15
N LEU A 514 23.31 33.66 32.84
CA LEU A 514 21.94 33.71 33.37
C LEU A 514 21.80 34.86 34.37
N LYS A 515 22.75 35.01 35.29
CA LYS A 515 22.77 36.16 36.23
C LYS A 515 22.76 37.52 35.51
N GLN A 516 23.44 37.66 34.38
CA GLN A 516 23.49 38.92 33.63
C GLN A 516 22.23 39.20 32.80
N SER A 517 21.50 38.17 32.38
CA SER A 517 20.44 38.27 31.38
C SER A 517 19.03 38.10 31.94
N THR A 518 18.91 37.68 33.20
CA THR A 518 17.62 37.41 33.84
C THR A 518 17.56 38.04 35.24
N HIS A 519 16.37 38.10 35.85
CA HIS A 519 16.20 38.40 37.28
C HIS A 519 16.62 37.21 38.18
N PHE A 520 17.65 36.48 37.74
CA PHE A 520 18.12 35.20 38.26
C PHE A 520 18.27 35.20 39.78
N ASN A 521 18.81 36.30 40.31
CA ASN A 521 19.13 36.45 41.73
C ASN A 521 17.94 36.85 42.61
N GLU A 522 16.82 37.28 42.02
CA GLU A 522 15.66 37.82 42.74
C GLU A 522 14.57 36.76 42.95
N ASP A 523 14.67 35.62 42.27
CA ASP A 523 13.72 34.51 42.34
C ASP A 523 14.16 33.47 43.38
N GLU A 524 13.34 33.29 44.43
CA GLU A 524 13.54 32.27 45.46
C GLU A 524 13.64 30.86 44.85
N SER A 525 12.99 30.64 43.70
CA SER A 525 13.08 29.38 42.96
C SER A 525 14.50 29.09 42.44
N THR A 526 15.31 30.12 42.16
CA THR A 526 16.71 29.95 41.73
C THR A 526 17.59 29.44 42.86
N SER A 527 17.45 29.99 44.08
CA SER A 527 18.20 29.52 45.25
C SER A 527 17.85 28.06 45.56
N LEU A 528 16.55 27.72 45.52
CA LEU A 528 16.07 26.36 45.68
C LEU A 528 16.66 25.42 44.62
N ALA A 529 16.67 25.85 43.36
CA ALA A 529 17.17 25.07 42.24
C ALA A 529 18.68 24.77 42.35
N LEU A 530 19.48 25.80 42.61
CA LEU A 530 20.93 25.66 42.80
C LEU A 530 21.26 24.84 44.04
N THR A 531 20.44 24.92 45.10
CA THR A 531 20.59 24.09 46.29
C THR A 531 20.32 22.62 45.99
N ARG A 532 19.23 22.31 45.29
CA ARG A 532 18.93 20.94 44.84
C ARG A 532 20.02 20.39 43.94
N PHE A 533 20.53 21.22 43.03
CA PHE A 533 21.64 20.86 42.16
C PHE A 533 22.92 20.53 42.96
N TYR A 534 23.27 21.37 43.94
CA TYR A 534 24.37 21.12 44.88
C TYR A 534 24.19 19.82 45.68
N CYS A 535 22.97 19.55 46.17
CA CYS A 535 22.67 18.31 46.88
C CYS A 535 22.86 17.07 45.99
N LYS A 536 22.41 17.14 44.72
CA LYS A 536 22.51 16.05 43.74
C LYS A 536 23.88 15.95 43.05
N TRP A 537 24.87 16.75 43.44
CA TRP A 537 26.19 16.81 42.78
C TRP A 537 26.82 15.44 42.50
N TYR A 538 26.77 14.55 43.49
CA TYR A 538 27.38 13.22 43.41
C TYR A 538 26.75 12.32 42.34
N ASN A 539 25.45 12.48 42.09
CA ASN A 539 24.73 11.71 41.08
C ASN A 539 25.16 12.10 39.66
N TYR A 540 25.70 13.32 39.48
CA TYR A 540 26.03 13.87 38.16
C TYR A 540 27.53 13.87 37.83
N ASN A 541 28.41 13.99 38.83
CA ASN A 541 29.84 14.22 38.61
C ASN A 541 30.77 13.25 39.36
N GLY A 542 30.21 12.20 39.96
CA GLY A 542 30.95 11.27 40.83
C GLY A 542 31.43 11.91 42.14
N ILE A 543 32.25 11.16 42.89
CA ILE A 543 32.76 11.58 44.20
C ILE A 543 33.95 12.55 44.02
N ASN A 544 33.68 13.79 43.62
CA ASN A 544 34.69 14.87 43.62
C ASN A 544 34.25 16.00 44.57
N PHE A 545 34.65 15.88 45.84
CA PHE A 545 34.33 16.83 46.91
C PHE A 545 34.87 18.23 46.64
N ASP A 546 36.05 18.34 46.03
CA ASP A 546 36.70 19.63 45.76
C ASP A 546 35.87 20.47 44.79
N LYS A 547 35.37 19.86 43.71
CA LYS A 547 34.49 20.53 42.73
C LYS A 547 33.12 20.91 43.30
N LYS A 548 32.61 20.12 44.25
CA LYS A 548 31.34 20.42 44.93
C LYS A 548 31.47 21.71 45.75
N GLU A 549 32.53 21.83 46.56
CA GLU A 549 32.78 23.06 47.34
C GLU A 549 33.18 24.24 46.43
N GLU A 550 33.89 23.99 45.34
CA GLU A 550 34.16 25.01 44.31
C GLU A 550 32.85 25.60 43.75
N PHE A 551 31.87 24.75 43.43
CA PHE A 551 30.55 25.20 42.99
C PHE A 551 29.82 26.02 44.04
N ARG A 552 29.84 25.58 45.31
CA ARG A 552 29.23 26.34 46.41
C ARG A 552 29.83 27.73 46.52
N ASN A 553 31.16 27.81 46.56
CA ASN A 553 31.89 29.07 46.66
C ASN A 553 31.56 29.99 45.49
N PHE A 554 31.45 29.45 44.28
CA PHE A 554 31.04 30.21 43.11
C PHE A 554 29.61 30.76 43.23
N VAL A 555 28.63 29.94 43.63
CA VAL A 555 27.24 30.38 43.77
C VAL A 555 27.10 31.45 44.87
N GLU A 556 27.71 31.24 46.03
CA GLU A 556 27.58 32.17 47.15
C GLU A 556 28.35 33.48 46.93
N ASN A 557 29.57 33.42 46.39
CA ASN A 557 30.43 34.60 46.25
C ASN A 557 30.28 35.30 44.89
N GLU A 558 30.28 34.56 43.78
CA GLU A 558 30.25 35.15 42.44
C GLU A 558 28.82 35.43 41.98
N LEU A 559 27.87 34.54 42.27
CA LEU A 559 26.46 34.79 41.94
C LEU A 559 25.76 35.63 43.02
N GLY A 560 26.20 35.56 44.27
CA GLY A 560 25.57 36.26 45.39
C GLY A 560 24.26 35.61 45.82
N ILE A 561 24.10 34.30 45.57
CA ILE A 561 22.91 33.53 45.92
C ILE A 561 23.27 32.64 47.10
N GLN A 562 22.53 32.78 48.20
CA GLN A 562 22.70 31.90 49.35
C GLN A 562 22.01 30.57 49.07
N LEU A 563 22.71 29.45 49.27
CA LEU A 563 22.11 28.12 49.23
C LEU A 563 21.30 27.86 50.51
N ILE A 564 20.23 27.07 50.39
CA ILE A 564 19.29 26.82 51.49
C ILE A 564 19.86 25.72 52.40
N GLN A 565 20.51 26.13 53.50
CA GLN A 565 21.20 25.20 54.42
C GLN A 565 20.29 24.09 54.96
N ALA A 566 19.00 24.38 55.22
CA ALA A 566 18.04 23.38 55.68
C ALA A 566 17.90 22.19 54.72
N ILE A 567 17.91 22.43 53.40
CA ILE A 567 17.81 21.38 52.38
C ILE A 567 19.14 20.61 52.27
N ILE A 568 20.26 21.31 52.40
CA ILE A 568 21.59 20.68 52.41
C ILE A 568 21.69 19.71 53.60
N ASP A 569 21.28 20.14 54.79
CA ASP A 569 21.31 19.32 55.99
C ASP A 569 20.38 18.10 55.87
N GLU A 570 19.15 18.28 55.36
CA GLU A 570 18.22 17.18 55.08
C GLU A 570 18.81 16.16 54.09
N SER A 571 19.47 16.62 53.03
CA SER A 571 20.08 15.72 52.03
C SER A 571 21.27 14.93 52.57
N ASN A 572 22.00 15.48 53.56
CA ASN A 572 23.14 14.80 54.19
C ASN A 572 22.71 13.78 55.25
N ILE A 573 21.48 13.88 55.77
CA ILE A 573 20.93 12.95 56.78
C ILE A 573 20.45 11.64 56.13
N GLY A 574 20.10 11.66 54.84
CA GLY A 574 19.71 10.48 54.06
C GLY A 574 20.86 9.58 53.60
N GLY A 575 21.95 9.49 54.37
CA GLY A 575 23.08 8.61 54.07
C GLY A 575 22.61 7.16 53.87
N GLU A 576 23.05 6.57 52.75
CA GLU A 576 22.69 5.22 52.26
C GLU A 576 21.22 5.09 51.82
N ILE A 577 20.90 5.62 50.64
CA ILE A 577 19.78 5.07 49.84
C ILE A 577 20.33 3.77 49.24
N ASP A 578 19.89 2.62 49.76
CA ASP A 578 20.10 1.31 49.14
C ASP A 578 19.61 1.36 47.69
N GLU A 579 20.36 0.77 46.76
CA GLU A 579 20.08 0.74 45.31
C GLU A 579 18.68 0.18 44.94
N GLU A 580 17.91 -0.36 45.90
CA GLU A 580 16.56 -0.91 45.69
C GLU A 580 15.44 0.15 45.62
N ASP A 581 15.65 1.40 46.07
CA ASP A 581 14.59 2.43 46.08
C ASP A 581 14.55 3.34 44.83
N GLU A 582 15.50 3.22 43.89
CA GLU A 582 15.50 4.01 42.64
C GLU A 582 14.40 3.60 41.64
N GLU A 583 13.84 2.40 41.74
CA GLU A 583 12.81 1.91 40.81
C GLU A 583 11.39 2.45 41.13
N PHE A 584 11.20 3.15 42.26
CA PHE A 584 9.90 3.68 42.69
C PHE A 584 9.70 5.18 42.40
N LEU A 585 10.74 5.89 41.91
CA LEU A 585 10.73 7.35 41.68
C LEU A 585 11.00 7.79 40.23
N LEU A 586 11.09 6.84 39.30
CA LEU A 586 10.95 7.07 37.84
C LEU A 586 9.54 6.64 37.38
#